data_AF-A0A812N2Z1-F1
#
_entry.id   AF-A0A812N2Z1-F1
#
_cell.length_a   1.000
_cell.length_b   1.000
_cell.length_c   1.000
_cell.angle_alpha   90.00
_cell.angle_beta   90.00
_cell.angle_gamma   90.00
#
_symmetry.space_group_name_H-M   'P 1'
#
loop_
_entity.id
_entity.type
_entity.pdbx_description
1 polymer ?
#
loop_
_entity_poly.entity_id
_entity_poly.type
_entity_poly.pdbx_seq_one_letter_code
_entity_poly.pdbx_strand_id
1 'polypeptide(L)'
;MSRFMLWPLLWILPLILCTATSEDGSAPASEPEECELQRLSMLQARSVLSSSPRLPWDDRVFVFGTYHKGGSTMMVNIVERAFKALGADMDVDSCFRGGFLKNITECMRNNVTSIRLFTGFFCPRDLEETKAIQKPRGARTVMEIRDPRDMMVSAYCFAKSGGDYGVQIFPLHAEKIPFPEILTMGPAEGLRVISQQMFGLLDCMNRSQQKVRDDPDVLVVRYEDFARSSRDFDKRVLQMFHFLFEDLVSPAQYRDMWEAVKVEDLNRQEESGNTNITEHTNDDECMRRSTAVLRALPDINAKVRDFQRSLGYA
;
A
#
# COMPACT_ATOMS: atom_id res chain seq x y z
N MET A 1 -1.85 51.29 4.12
CA MET A 1 -0.82 50.98 3.10
C MET A 1 -0.79 49.47 2.89
N SER A 2 -0.97 49.09 1.63
CA SER A 2 -0.81 47.80 0.93
C SER A 2 -1.29 46.48 1.56
N ARG A 3 -2.45 46.03 1.06
CA ARG A 3 -2.81 44.61 0.88
C ARG A 3 -2.11 44.09 -0.39
N PHE A 4 -1.34 43.02 -0.30
CA PHE A 4 -0.91 42.26 -1.47
C PHE A 4 -1.82 41.03 -1.61
N MET A 5 -2.73 41.08 -2.58
CA MET A 5 -3.42 39.92 -3.12
C MET A 5 -2.52 39.28 -4.17
N LEU A 6 -2.06 38.05 -3.93
CA LEU A 6 -1.44 37.21 -4.95
C LEU A 6 -2.54 36.31 -5.55
N TRP A 7 -2.86 36.55 -6.82
CA TRP A 7 -3.62 35.64 -7.68
C TRP A 7 -2.77 34.40 -8.00
N PRO A 8 -3.34 33.18 -8.05
CA PRO A 8 -2.69 32.07 -8.73
C PRO A 8 -3.01 32.13 -10.23
N LEU A 9 -1.97 32.25 -11.04
CA LEU A 9 -2.00 31.97 -12.48
C LEU A 9 -2.21 30.46 -12.68
N LEU A 10 -3.44 30.06 -12.98
CA LEU A 10 -3.77 28.73 -13.51
C LEU A 10 -3.23 28.62 -14.94
N TRP A 11 -2.16 27.86 -15.12
CA TRP A 11 -1.71 27.44 -16.44
C TRP A 11 -2.65 26.33 -16.95
N ILE A 12 -3.39 26.63 -18.01
CA ILE A 12 -4.28 25.69 -18.71
C ILE A 12 -3.42 24.94 -19.73
N LEU A 13 -3.18 23.64 -19.51
CA LEU A 13 -2.65 22.75 -20.54
C LEU A 13 -3.82 22.26 -21.42
N PRO A 14 -3.81 22.50 -22.74
CA PRO A 14 -4.79 21.89 -23.64
C PRO A 14 -4.54 20.38 -23.75
N LEU A 15 -5.57 19.56 -23.53
CA LEU A 15 -5.55 18.15 -23.91
C LEU A 15 -5.62 18.06 -25.44
N ILE A 16 -4.66 17.39 -26.06
CA ILE A 16 -4.63 17.11 -27.50
C ILE A 16 -5.05 15.65 -27.70
N LEU A 17 -6.23 15.42 -28.31
CA LEU A 17 -6.63 14.11 -28.82
C LEU A 17 -6.50 14.15 -30.35
N CYS A 18 -5.51 13.46 -30.92
CA CYS A 18 -5.48 13.20 -32.36
C CYS A 18 -6.02 11.77 -32.60
N THR A 19 -7.14 11.64 -33.31
CA THR A 19 -7.68 10.34 -33.73
C THR A 19 -7.12 10.01 -35.10
N ALA A 20 -6.25 9.01 -35.20
CA ALA A 20 -5.78 8.51 -36.49
C ALA A 20 -6.79 7.52 -37.08
N THR A 21 -7.42 7.88 -38.20
CA THR A 21 -8.16 6.92 -39.04
C THR A 21 -7.18 6.29 -40.02
N SER A 22 -6.84 5.01 -39.84
CA SER A 22 -6.10 4.25 -40.86
C SER A 22 -7.08 3.55 -41.79
N GLU A 23 -7.08 3.91 -43.07
CA GLU A 23 -7.53 3.03 -44.14
C GLU A 23 -6.42 2.86 -45.18
N ASP A 24 -6.39 1.65 -45.72
CA ASP A 24 -5.36 1.06 -46.55
C ASP A 24 -4.96 1.89 -47.80
N GLY A 25 -3.70 1.70 -48.22
CA GLY A 25 -3.34 1.74 -49.64
C GLY A 25 -2.51 2.94 -50.09
N SER A 26 -1.19 2.74 -50.07
CA SER A 26 -0.21 3.26 -51.04
C SER A 26 -0.58 4.55 -51.81
N ALA A 27 -0.30 5.71 -51.21
CA ALA A 27 -0.27 7.01 -51.88
C ALA A 27 0.83 7.92 -51.27
N PRO A 28 1.38 8.88 -52.04
CA PRO A 28 2.60 9.60 -51.68
C PRO A 28 2.38 10.57 -50.51
N ALA A 29 3.46 10.86 -49.79
CA ALA A 29 3.52 11.74 -48.62
C ALA A 29 2.73 13.05 -48.80
N SER A 30 1.48 13.05 -48.34
CA SER A 30 0.70 14.26 -48.12
C SER A 30 1.17 14.93 -46.84
N GLU A 31 1.16 16.26 -46.85
CA GLU A 31 1.50 17.10 -45.70
C GLU A 31 0.78 16.64 -44.42
N PRO A 32 1.41 16.75 -43.24
CA PRO A 32 0.79 16.33 -41.99
C PRO A 32 -0.53 17.10 -41.82
N GLU A 33 -1.65 16.36 -41.78
CA GLU A 33 -2.95 16.91 -41.39
C GLU A 33 -2.76 17.72 -40.12
N GLU A 34 -3.04 19.03 -40.21
CA GLU A 34 -3.07 19.92 -39.05
C GLU A 34 -4.01 19.29 -38.03
N CYS A 35 -3.47 18.79 -36.91
CA CYS A 35 -4.30 18.27 -35.83
C CYS A 35 -5.09 19.47 -35.27
N GLU A 36 -6.32 19.62 -35.77
CA GLU A 36 -7.24 20.68 -35.38
C GLU A 36 -7.48 20.53 -33.88
N LEU A 37 -6.87 21.42 -33.10
CA LEU A 37 -7.05 21.50 -31.65
C LEU A 37 -8.52 21.80 -31.39
N GLN A 38 -9.33 20.75 -31.26
CA GLN A 38 -10.70 20.88 -30.78
C GLN A 38 -10.64 21.49 -29.39
N ARG A 39 -10.99 22.77 -29.31
CA ARG A 39 -11.13 23.50 -28.05
C ARG A 39 -12.33 22.92 -27.31
N LEU A 40 -12.12 21.84 -26.58
CA LEU A 40 -13.08 21.34 -25.60
C LEU A 40 -13.28 22.44 -24.57
N SER A 41 -14.52 22.89 -24.41
CA SER A 41 -14.86 23.78 -23.30
C SER A 41 -14.55 23.06 -21.98
N MET A 42 -14.22 23.82 -20.94
CA MET A 42 -14.04 23.26 -19.59
C MET A 42 -15.25 22.42 -19.13
N LEU A 43 -16.46 22.74 -19.62
CA LEU A 43 -17.67 21.97 -19.35
C LEU A 43 -17.69 20.63 -20.09
N GLN A 44 -17.21 20.57 -21.34
CA GLN A 44 -17.08 19.32 -22.09
C GLN A 44 -15.95 18.45 -21.55
N ALA A 45 -14.79 19.03 -21.22
CA ALA A 45 -13.70 18.31 -20.55
C ALA A 45 -14.19 17.73 -19.21
N ARG A 46 -14.94 18.52 -18.42
CA ARG A 46 -15.56 18.04 -17.18
C ARG A 46 -16.63 16.98 -17.42
N SER A 47 -17.43 17.10 -18.49
CA SER A 47 -18.44 16.11 -18.88
C SER A 47 -17.78 14.77 -19.22
N VAL A 48 -16.74 14.79 -20.07
CA VAL A 48 -15.97 13.61 -20.49
C VAL A 48 -15.25 12.97 -19.29
N LEU A 49 -14.67 13.78 -18.40
CA LEU A 49 -14.06 13.29 -17.16
C LEU A 49 -15.11 12.75 -16.16
N SER A 50 -16.34 13.29 -16.18
CA SER A 50 -17.44 12.85 -15.31
C SER A 50 -18.28 11.70 -15.88
N SER A 51 -18.08 11.34 -17.15
CA SER A 51 -18.85 10.31 -17.86
C SER A 51 -18.16 8.95 -17.89
N SER A 52 -17.06 8.78 -17.15
CA SER A 52 -16.55 7.43 -16.89
C SER A 52 -17.69 6.63 -16.24
N PRO A 53 -18.05 5.45 -16.80
CA PRO A 53 -19.10 4.63 -16.22
C PRO A 53 -18.74 4.36 -14.76
N ARG A 54 -19.60 4.80 -13.83
CA ARG A 54 -19.42 4.44 -12.43
C ARG A 54 -19.42 2.93 -12.33
N LEU A 55 -18.34 2.39 -11.79
CA LEU A 55 -18.26 0.96 -11.57
C LEU A 55 -19.10 0.62 -10.34
N PRO A 56 -19.77 -0.54 -10.29
CA PRO A 56 -20.65 -0.86 -9.17
C PRO A 56 -19.94 -0.78 -7.80
N TRP A 57 -18.64 -1.05 -7.77
CA TRP A 57 -17.82 -0.99 -6.57
C TRP A 57 -17.47 0.44 -6.11
N ASP A 58 -17.69 1.49 -6.90
CA ASP A 58 -17.42 2.88 -6.53
C ASP A 58 -18.28 3.40 -5.35
N ASP A 59 -19.37 2.70 -5.05
CA ASP A 59 -20.30 3.02 -3.96
C ASP A 59 -19.83 2.52 -2.57
N ARG A 60 -18.67 1.86 -2.51
CA ARG A 60 -18.03 1.37 -1.28
C ARG A 60 -16.66 2.02 -1.10
N VAL A 61 -16.21 2.19 0.14
CA VAL A 61 -14.81 2.52 0.44
C VAL A 61 -14.03 1.24 0.73
N PHE A 62 -12.88 1.09 0.11
CA PHE A 62 -11.94 0.00 0.35
C PHE A 62 -10.73 0.55 1.09
N VAL A 63 -10.44 0.02 2.27
CA VAL A 63 -9.32 0.46 3.09
C VAL A 63 -8.35 -0.67 3.32
N PHE A 64 -7.06 -0.41 3.15
CA PHE A 64 -6.01 -1.39 3.34
C PHE A 64 -4.99 -0.84 4.33
N GLY A 65 -4.85 -1.51 5.46
CA GLY A 65 -3.93 -1.14 6.54
C GLY A 65 -2.77 -2.11 6.63
N THR A 66 -1.54 -1.58 6.61
CA THR A 66 -0.31 -2.36 6.78
C THR A 66 0.64 -1.65 7.74
N TYR A 67 1.66 -2.38 8.19
CA TYR A 67 2.67 -1.87 9.13
C TYR A 67 4.06 -1.91 8.50
N HIS A 68 5.00 -1.11 9.00
CA HIS A 68 6.37 -1.15 8.54
C HIS A 68 6.96 -2.55 8.77
N LYS A 69 7.51 -3.14 7.70
CA LYS A 69 7.93 -4.55 7.61
C LYS A 69 6.81 -5.57 7.83
N GLY A 70 5.55 -5.16 7.76
CA GLY A 70 4.38 -6.03 7.90
C GLY A 70 3.96 -6.76 6.62
N GLY A 71 4.60 -6.51 5.47
CA GLY A 71 4.15 -7.01 4.16
C GLY A 71 3.62 -5.94 3.21
N SER A 72 3.79 -4.66 3.56
CA SER A 72 3.19 -3.51 2.86
C SER A 72 3.34 -3.53 1.34
N THR A 73 4.52 -3.87 0.81
CA THR A 73 4.75 -3.91 -0.64
C THR A 73 3.87 -4.96 -1.32
N MET A 74 3.78 -6.17 -0.75
CA MET A 74 2.94 -7.24 -1.29
C MET A 74 1.46 -6.84 -1.27
N MET A 75 0.97 -6.29 -0.15
CA MET A 75 -0.42 -5.81 -0.06
C MET A 75 -0.71 -4.69 -1.07
N VAL A 76 0.18 -3.70 -1.18
CA VAL A 76 0.03 -2.59 -2.15
C VAL A 76 -0.04 -3.13 -3.57
N ASN A 77 0.86 -4.03 -3.95
CA ASN A 77 0.88 -4.57 -5.31
C ASN A 77 -0.35 -5.44 -5.62
N ILE A 78 -0.82 -6.24 -4.65
CA ILE A 78 -2.07 -7.02 -4.80
C ILE A 78 -3.25 -6.08 -5.05
N VAL A 79 -3.38 -5.01 -4.24
CA VAL A 79 -4.44 -4.01 -4.39
C VAL A 79 -4.31 -3.29 -5.72
N GLU A 80 -3.10 -2.85 -6.08
CA GLU A 80 -2.82 -2.16 -7.33
C GLU A 80 -3.30 -2.95 -8.54
N ARG A 81 -2.84 -4.19 -8.64
CA ARG A 81 -3.15 -5.05 -9.78
C ARG A 81 -4.62 -5.44 -9.82
N ALA A 82 -5.22 -5.76 -8.69
CA ALA A 82 -6.63 -6.11 -8.62
C ALA A 82 -7.51 -4.95 -9.12
N PHE A 83 -7.33 -3.74 -8.60
CA PHE A 83 -8.14 -2.60 -9.01
C PHE A 83 -7.82 -2.13 -10.43
N LYS A 84 -6.56 -2.20 -10.88
CA LYS A 84 -6.21 -1.95 -12.28
C LYS A 84 -6.89 -2.94 -13.23
N ALA A 85 -7.01 -4.21 -12.86
CA ALA A 85 -7.77 -5.21 -13.61
C ALA A 85 -9.28 -4.90 -13.66
N LEU A 86 -9.80 -4.17 -12.68
CA LEU A 86 -11.17 -3.64 -12.68
C LEU A 86 -11.34 -2.34 -13.49
N GLY A 87 -10.26 -1.81 -14.08
CA GLY A 87 -10.26 -0.55 -14.81
C GLY A 87 -10.15 0.70 -13.91
N ALA A 88 -9.74 0.54 -12.65
CA ALA A 88 -9.46 1.68 -11.78
C ALA A 88 -8.21 2.42 -12.28
N ASP A 89 -8.33 3.74 -12.42
CA ASP A 89 -7.18 4.63 -12.60
C ASP A 89 -6.57 4.93 -11.23
N MET A 90 -5.68 4.04 -10.79
CA MET A 90 -4.97 4.21 -9.54
C MET A 90 -3.59 4.82 -9.78
N ASP A 91 -3.47 6.12 -9.55
CA ASP A 91 -2.17 6.76 -9.34
C ASP A 91 -1.69 6.46 -7.90
N VAL A 92 -1.24 5.23 -7.68
CA VAL A 92 -0.70 4.76 -6.38
C VAL A 92 0.56 5.56 -6.00
N ASP A 93 1.31 6.04 -7.00
CA ASP A 93 2.55 6.81 -6.80
C ASP A 93 2.32 8.11 -6.02
N SER A 94 1.15 8.75 -6.20
CA SER A 94 0.81 10.04 -5.58
C SER A 94 0.68 9.99 -4.04
N CYS A 95 0.25 8.87 -3.46
CA CYS A 95 0.13 8.69 -2.01
C CYS A 95 1.28 7.87 -1.40
N PHE A 96 2.10 7.21 -2.22
CA PHE A 96 3.17 6.31 -1.78
C PHE A 96 4.54 7.00 -1.64
N ARG A 97 4.92 7.90 -2.57
CA ARG A 97 6.32 8.37 -2.70
C ARG A 97 6.74 9.54 -1.82
N GLY A 98 5.80 10.18 -1.10
CA GLY A 98 6.13 11.22 -0.13
C GLY A 98 6.40 10.60 1.22
N GLY A 99 7.60 10.02 1.42
CA GLY A 99 8.00 9.36 2.66
C GLY A 99 7.42 10.02 3.91
N PHE A 100 6.64 9.24 4.67
CA PHE A 100 5.95 9.64 5.89
C PHE A 100 5.12 10.93 5.81
N LEU A 101 3.80 10.79 5.92
CA LEU A 101 2.90 11.88 6.32
C LEU A 101 2.90 13.12 5.41
N LYS A 102 3.01 12.97 4.08
CA LYS A 102 2.26 13.93 3.25
C LYS A 102 0.80 13.69 3.57
N ASN A 103 0.28 14.53 4.47
CA ASN A 103 -1.05 14.54 5.06
C ASN A 103 -1.89 13.36 4.58
N ILE A 104 -2.01 12.29 5.38
CA ILE A 104 -3.06 11.28 5.17
C ILE A 104 -4.40 12.00 4.92
N THR A 105 -4.62 13.13 5.61
CA THR A 105 -5.72 14.07 5.36
C THR A 105 -5.84 14.58 3.92
N GLU A 106 -4.75 14.81 3.18
CA GLU A 106 -4.72 15.33 1.81
C GLU A 106 -4.98 14.21 0.79
N CYS A 107 -4.41 13.02 1.00
CA CYS A 107 -4.80 11.81 0.25
C CYS A 107 -6.26 11.42 0.52
N MET A 108 -6.76 11.58 1.76
CA MET A 108 -8.15 11.31 2.11
C MET A 108 -9.13 12.41 1.67
N ARG A 109 -8.70 13.68 1.59
CA ARG A 109 -9.53 14.82 1.16
C ARG A 109 -9.82 14.82 -0.33
N ASN A 110 -8.97 14.18 -1.13
CA ASN A 110 -9.31 13.85 -2.51
C ASN A 110 -10.35 12.72 -2.51
N ASN A 111 -11.60 13.08 -2.16
CA ASN A 111 -12.83 12.26 -2.11
C ASN A 111 -13.18 11.54 -3.43
N VAL A 112 -12.29 11.60 -4.42
CA VAL A 112 -12.52 11.14 -5.78
C VAL A 112 -12.39 9.61 -5.86
N THR A 113 -11.45 9.01 -5.12
CA THR A 113 -11.23 7.57 -5.18
C THR A 113 -11.94 6.85 -4.04
N SER A 114 -12.44 5.65 -4.33
CA SER A 114 -13.05 4.75 -3.34
C SER A 114 -12.03 3.88 -2.60
N ILE A 115 -10.74 4.06 -2.85
CA ILE A 115 -9.65 3.18 -2.39
C ILE A 115 -8.72 3.97 -1.49
N ARG A 116 -8.35 3.42 -0.34
CA ARG A 116 -7.48 4.02 0.67
C ARG A 116 -6.41 3.02 1.10
N LEU A 117 -5.15 3.42 0.97
CA LEU A 117 -3.99 2.61 1.35
C LEU A 117 -3.24 3.30 2.50
N PHE A 118 -3.17 2.64 3.64
CA PHE A 118 -2.36 3.04 4.79
C PHE A 118 -1.13 2.13 4.84
N THR A 119 0.00 2.65 4.39
CA THR A 119 1.26 1.89 4.30
C THR A 119 2.18 2.25 5.45
N GLY A 120 2.77 1.23 6.09
CA GLY A 120 3.78 1.44 7.13
C GLY A 120 3.23 1.79 8.51
N PHE A 121 2.03 2.35 8.62
CA PHE A 121 1.41 2.76 9.89
C PHE A 121 -0.13 2.74 9.79
N PHE A 122 -0.78 1.87 10.57
CA PHE A 122 -2.25 1.78 10.62
C PHE A 122 -2.78 1.57 12.05
N CYS A 123 -3.20 2.64 12.69
CA CYS A 123 -3.57 2.68 14.11
C CYS A 123 -5.08 2.78 14.35
N PRO A 124 -5.55 2.61 15.61
CA PRO A 124 -6.97 2.71 15.95
C PRO A 124 -7.65 4.02 15.55
N ARG A 125 -6.87 5.09 15.35
CA ARG A 125 -7.36 6.38 14.85
C ARG A 125 -7.73 6.30 13.38
N ASP A 126 -6.89 5.68 12.55
CA ASP A 126 -7.12 5.54 11.10
C ASP A 126 -8.37 4.70 10.82
N LEU A 127 -8.64 3.72 11.69
CA LEU A 127 -9.89 2.94 11.68
C LEU A 127 -11.13 3.82 11.96
N GLU A 128 -11.07 4.73 12.93
CA GLU A 128 -12.19 5.65 13.21
C GLU A 128 -12.40 6.64 12.07
N GLU A 129 -11.30 7.19 11.53
CA GLU A 129 -11.36 8.09 10.39
C GLU A 129 -11.96 7.38 9.16
N THR A 130 -11.66 6.10 8.97
CA THR A 130 -12.26 5.26 7.91
C THR A 130 -13.77 5.07 8.12
N LYS A 131 -14.20 4.76 9.35
CA LYS A 131 -15.63 4.56 9.67
C LYS A 131 -16.46 5.83 9.53
N ALA A 132 -15.83 7.00 9.67
CA ALA A 132 -16.49 8.28 9.47
C ALA A 132 -16.79 8.58 7.99
N ILE A 133 -16.22 7.83 7.03
CA ILE A 133 -16.46 8.06 5.60
C ILE A 133 -17.85 7.55 5.22
N GLN A 134 -18.68 8.45 4.70
CA GLN A 134 -20.05 8.15 4.29
C GLN A 134 -20.10 7.82 2.79
N LYS A 135 -20.28 6.54 2.47
CA LYS A 135 -20.61 6.03 1.13
C LYS A 135 -21.83 5.10 1.21
N PRO A 136 -22.62 4.93 0.13
CA PRO A 136 -23.87 4.16 0.17
C PRO A 136 -23.71 2.73 0.71
N ARG A 137 -22.59 2.06 0.39
CA ARG A 137 -22.28 0.69 0.85
C ARG A 137 -21.24 0.63 1.97
N GLY A 138 -21.02 1.73 2.67
CA GLY A 138 -20.07 1.82 3.78
C GLY A 138 -18.62 1.62 3.37
N ALA A 139 -17.81 1.12 4.30
CA ALA A 139 -16.39 0.81 4.11
C ALA A 139 -16.11 -0.67 4.41
N ARG A 140 -15.18 -1.27 3.67
CA ARG A 140 -14.58 -2.58 3.98
C ARG A 140 -13.08 -2.37 4.18
N THR A 141 -12.56 -2.88 5.29
CA THR A 141 -11.15 -2.73 5.63
C THR A 141 -10.43 -4.07 5.62
N VAL A 142 -9.28 -4.16 4.97
CA VAL A 142 -8.34 -5.27 5.12
C VAL A 142 -7.16 -4.77 5.94
N MET A 143 -6.88 -5.43 7.05
CA MET A 143 -5.73 -5.13 7.90
C MET A 143 -4.75 -6.30 7.86
N GLU A 144 -3.55 -6.06 7.34
CA GLU A 144 -2.46 -7.03 7.37
C GLU A 144 -1.69 -6.92 8.69
N ILE A 145 -1.50 -8.05 9.36
CA ILE A 145 -0.61 -8.20 10.51
C ILE A 145 0.51 -9.18 10.18
N ARG A 146 1.63 -9.09 10.89
CA ARG A 146 2.79 -9.98 10.75
C ARG A 146 3.36 -10.32 12.11
N ASP A 147 4.07 -11.44 12.23
CA ASP A 147 4.77 -11.84 13.45
C ASP A 147 5.67 -10.69 13.93
N PRO A 148 5.44 -10.16 15.15
CA PRO A 148 6.24 -9.08 15.74
C PRO A 148 7.75 -9.33 15.75
N ARG A 149 8.19 -10.59 15.88
CA ARG A 149 9.60 -10.97 15.85
C ARG A 149 10.18 -10.76 14.47
N ASP A 150 9.49 -11.24 13.44
CA ASP A 150 9.97 -11.16 12.07
C ASP A 150 9.97 -9.71 11.59
N MET A 151 8.98 -8.90 12.00
CA MET A 151 8.98 -7.46 11.76
C MET A 151 10.20 -6.77 12.39
N MET A 152 10.50 -7.07 13.67
CA MET A 152 11.63 -6.48 14.39
C MET A 152 12.98 -6.80 13.72
N VAL A 153 13.18 -8.07 13.37
CA VAL A 153 14.41 -8.53 12.72
C VAL A 153 14.52 -7.97 11.30
N SER A 154 13.42 -7.96 10.56
CA SER A 154 13.35 -7.40 9.21
C SER A 154 13.62 -5.90 9.18
N ALA A 155 13.22 -5.16 10.21
CA ALA A 155 13.50 -3.72 10.31
C ALA A 155 14.98 -3.46 10.55
N TYR A 156 15.61 -4.21 11.47
CA TYR A 156 17.05 -4.08 11.70
C TYR A 156 17.88 -4.43 10.46
N CYS A 157 17.62 -5.56 9.81
CA CYS A 157 18.42 -5.98 8.66
C CYS A 157 18.31 -4.99 7.49
N PHE A 158 17.12 -4.42 7.28
CA PHE A 158 16.92 -3.45 6.21
C PHE A 158 17.53 -2.08 6.54
N ALA A 159 17.45 -1.63 7.80
CA ALA A 159 18.15 -0.42 8.23
C ALA A 159 19.67 -0.57 8.12
N LYS A 160 20.20 -1.75 8.48
CA LYS A 160 21.63 -2.07 8.38
C LYS A 160 22.15 -2.07 6.94
N SER A 161 21.33 -2.48 5.97
CA SER A 161 21.70 -2.43 4.55
C SER A 161 21.55 -1.04 3.92
N GLY A 162 21.10 -0.04 4.69
CA GLY A 162 20.88 1.32 4.23
C GLY A 162 19.50 1.56 3.59
N GLY A 163 18.62 0.56 3.63
CA GLY A 163 17.28 0.66 3.04
C GLY A 163 16.36 1.67 3.76
N ASP A 164 16.56 1.90 5.06
CA ASP A 164 15.79 2.87 5.86
C ASP A 164 16.52 4.22 6.04
N TYR A 165 17.34 4.64 5.08
CA TYR A 165 18.06 5.91 5.17
C TYR A 165 17.09 7.09 5.39
N GLY A 166 17.27 7.79 6.52
CA GLY A 166 16.46 8.95 6.88
C GLY A 166 15.01 8.64 7.27
N VAL A 167 14.65 7.35 7.39
CA VAL A 167 13.29 6.91 7.73
C VAL A 167 13.08 6.95 9.24
N GLN A 168 11.91 7.44 9.64
CA GLN A 168 11.38 7.32 11.00
C GLN A 168 10.34 6.20 10.97
N ILE A 169 10.55 5.09 11.67
CA ILE A 169 9.66 3.93 11.59
C ILE A 169 8.27 4.25 12.15
N PHE A 170 8.21 5.09 13.18
CA PHE A 170 6.97 5.44 13.86
C PHE A 170 6.97 6.94 14.20
N PRO A 171 5.92 7.68 13.77
CA PRO A 171 5.92 9.14 13.73
C PRO A 171 5.89 9.78 15.12
N LEU A 172 5.55 9.03 16.18
CA LEU A 172 5.50 9.55 17.55
C LEU A 172 6.85 9.50 18.28
N HIS A 173 7.89 8.88 17.71
CA HIS A 173 9.22 8.85 18.32
C HIS A 173 10.11 9.91 17.71
N ALA A 174 10.54 10.89 18.50
CA ALA A 174 11.38 11.99 18.02
C ALA A 174 12.75 11.54 17.46
N GLU A 175 13.21 10.35 17.85
CA GLU A 175 14.52 9.82 17.49
C GLU A 175 14.45 9.03 16.18
N LYS A 176 15.22 9.48 15.19
CA LYS A 176 15.43 8.78 13.92
C LYS A 176 16.37 7.59 14.12
N ILE A 177 16.36 6.65 13.18
CA ILE A 177 17.40 5.60 13.14
C ILE A 177 18.76 6.31 13.01
N PRO A 178 19.75 6.00 13.87
CA PRO A 178 21.06 6.65 13.83
C PRO A 178 21.80 6.24 12.56
N PHE A 179 21.92 7.18 11.62
CA PHE A 179 22.58 6.96 10.36
C PHE A 179 23.77 7.94 10.23
N PRO A 180 24.96 7.47 9.81
CA PRO A 180 25.27 6.14 9.23
C PRO A 180 25.58 5.03 10.24
N GLU A 181 25.47 5.27 11.54
CA GLU A 181 25.96 4.36 12.59
C GLU A 181 25.30 2.98 12.53
N ILE A 182 24.00 2.88 12.24
CA ILE A 182 23.26 1.61 12.15
C ILE A 182 23.87 0.63 11.12
N LEU A 183 24.58 1.13 10.11
CA LEU A 183 25.23 0.30 9.08
C LEU A 183 26.32 -0.59 9.69
N THR A 184 27.03 -0.09 10.71
CA THR A 184 28.15 -0.80 11.35
C THR A 184 27.73 -1.53 12.62
N MET A 185 26.58 -1.20 13.22
CA MET A 185 26.08 -1.84 14.44
C MET A 185 25.90 -3.36 14.26
N GLY A 186 26.35 -4.13 15.26
CA GLY A 186 26.06 -5.55 15.36
C GLY A 186 24.60 -5.83 15.75
N PRO A 187 24.08 -7.07 15.61
CA PRO A 187 22.67 -7.34 15.84
C PRO A 187 22.16 -6.96 17.23
N ALA A 188 22.96 -7.18 18.27
CA ALA A 188 22.54 -6.89 19.64
C ALA A 188 22.37 -5.38 19.91
N GLU A 189 23.20 -4.55 19.29
CA GLU A 189 23.13 -3.10 19.40
C GLU A 189 22.01 -2.55 18.52
N GLY A 190 21.98 -2.94 17.23
CA GLY A 190 20.99 -2.46 16.28
C GLY A 190 19.56 -2.89 16.65
N LEU A 191 19.34 -4.09 17.17
CA LEU A 191 18.02 -4.51 17.65
C LEU A 191 17.54 -3.67 18.84
N ARG A 192 18.44 -3.20 19.72
CA ARG A 192 18.06 -2.28 20.81
C ARG A 192 17.56 -0.96 20.26
N VAL A 193 18.31 -0.38 19.33
CA VAL A 193 17.93 0.86 18.62
C VAL A 193 16.59 0.70 17.91
N ILE A 194 16.43 -0.35 17.11
CA ILE A 194 15.21 -0.58 16.33
C ILE A 194 14.00 -0.85 17.25
N SER A 195 14.20 -1.54 18.38
CA SER A 195 13.11 -1.84 19.31
C SER A 195 12.45 -0.60 19.91
N GLN A 196 13.22 0.47 20.13
CA GLN A 196 12.71 1.72 20.68
C GLN A 196 11.64 2.36 19.77
N GLN A 197 11.78 2.20 18.44
CA GLN A 197 10.79 2.69 17.47
C GLN A 197 9.70 1.64 17.18
N MET A 198 10.09 0.37 17.04
CA MET A 198 9.17 -0.71 16.66
C MET A 198 8.13 -1.00 17.73
N PHE A 199 8.40 -0.80 19.02
CA PHE A 199 7.39 -1.09 20.05
C PHE A 199 6.16 -0.21 19.98
N GLY A 200 6.29 1.06 19.57
CA GLY A 200 5.13 1.93 19.32
C GLY A 200 4.28 1.41 18.15
N LEU A 201 4.93 0.95 17.08
CA LEU A 201 4.28 0.34 15.92
C LEU A 201 3.57 -0.97 16.29
N LEU A 202 4.22 -1.85 17.04
CA LEU A 202 3.66 -3.13 17.48
C LEU A 202 2.48 -2.93 18.43
N ASP A 203 2.55 -1.94 19.33
CA ASP A 203 1.41 -1.55 20.16
C ASP A 203 0.24 -1.03 19.32
N CYS A 204 0.51 -0.18 18.34
CA CYS A 204 -0.48 0.28 17.39
C CYS A 204 -1.16 -0.88 16.65
N MET A 205 -0.39 -1.82 16.08
CA MET A 205 -0.92 -3.03 15.43
C MET A 205 -1.78 -3.86 16.38
N ASN A 206 -1.29 -4.09 17.60
CA ASN A 206 -2.00 -4.87 18.60
C ASN A 206 -3.34 -4.24 18.99
N ARG A 207 -3.37 -2.94 19.26
CA ARG A 207 -4.62 -2.23 19.62
C ARG A 207 -5.60 -2.17 18.44
N SER A 208 -5.10 -1.99 17.21
CA SER A 208 -5.94 -2.04 16.01
C SER A 208 -6.60 -3.41 15.89
N GLN A 209 -5.83 -4.50 16.03
CA GLN A 209 -6.34 -5.87 16.00
C GLN A 209 -7.39 -6.14 17.09
N GLN A 210 -7.13 -5.70 18.32
CA GLN A 210 -8.08 -5.88 19.43
C GLN A 210 -9.39 -5.15 19.17
N LYS A 211 -9.32 -3.94 18.60
CA LYS A 211 -10.47 -3.10 18.33
C LYS A 211 -11.40 -3.64 17.24
N VAL A 212 -10.83 -4.32 16.24
CA VAL A 212 -11.58 -4.82 15.08
C VAL A 212 -11.91 -6.30 15.17
N ARG A 213 -11.61 -6.97 16.28
CA ARG A 213 -11.74 -8.42 16.43
C ARG A 213 -13.13 -8.94 16.07
N ASP A 214 -14.16 -8.19 16.46
CA ASP A 214 -15.56 -8.55 16.26
C ASP A 214 -16.25 -7.64 15.22
N ASP A 215 -15.46 -6.90 14.44
CA ASP A 215 -15.96 -5.95 13.44
C ASP A 215 -16.19 -6.67 12.10
N PRO A 216 -17.46 -6.81 11.64
CA PRO A 216 -17.74 -7.48 10.38
C PRO A 216 -17.23 -6.70 9.16
N ASP A 217 -16.93 -5.41 9.30
CA ASP A 217 -16.43 -4.56 8.22
C ASP A 217 -14.91 -4.55 8.13
N VAL A 218 -14.22 -5.38 8.93
CA VAL A 218 -12.77 -5.51 8.93
C VAL A 218 -12.34 -6.98 8.78
N LEU A 219 -11.55 -7.27 7.75
CA LEU A 219 -10.86 -8.53 7.57
C LEU A 219 -9.41 -8.39 8.02
N VAL A 220 -9.02 -9.14 9.05
CA VAL A 220 -7.62 -9.25 9.47
C VAL A 220 -6.97 -10.42 8.73
N VAL A 221 -5.87 -10.15 8.02
CA VAL A 221 -5.06 -11.15 7.32
C VAL A 221 -3.65 -11.20 7.89
N ARG A 222 -3.00 -12.36 7.82
CA ARG A 222 -1.62 -12.56 8.25
C ARG A 222 -0.72 -12.61 7.03
N TYR A 223 0.38 -11.86 7.06
CA TYR A 223 1.43 -11.91 6.02
C TYR A 223 1.89 -13.36 5.76
N GLU A 224 2.06 -14.13 6.84
CA GLU A 224 2.54 -15.51 6.77
C GLU A 224 1.59 -16.44 6.04
N ASP A 225 0.30 -16.10 5.93
CA ASP A 225 -0.63 -16.92 5.16
C ASP A 225 -0.54 -16.63 3.65
N PHE A 226 -0.05 -15.46 3.23
CA PHE A 226 0.27 -15.22 1.82
C PHE A 226 1.61 -15.84 1.44
N ALA A 227 2.63 -15.67 2.29
CA ALA A 227 3.99 -16.06 1.97
C ALA A 227 4.25 -17.57 2.03
N ARG A 228 3.41 -18.35 2.73
CA ARG A 228 3.68 -19.77 3.04
C ARG A 228 3.74 -20.69 1.82
N SER A 229 2.82 -20.51 0.88
CA SER A 229 2.73 -21.34 -0.32
C SER A 229 1.82 -20.67 -1.36
N SER A 230 1.95 -21.04 -2.63
CA SER A 230 1.05 -20.55 -3.68
C SER A 230 -0.42 -20.88 -3.44
N ARG A 231 -0.69 -22.03 -2.81
CA ARG A 231 -2.05 -22.44 -2.46
C ARG A 231 -2.64 -21.56 -1.36
N ASP A 232 -1.86 -21.23 -0.34
CA ASP A 232 -2.31 -20.36 0.73
C ASP A 232 -2.46 -18.91 0.25
N PHE A 233 -1.55 -18.46 -0.62
CA PHE A 233 -1.67 -17.19 -1.33
C PHE A 233 -3.01 -17.09 -2.08
N ASP A 234 -3.31 -18.05 -2.97
CA ASP A 234 -4.56 -18.09 -3.73
C ASP A 234 -5.78 -18.04 -2.80
N LYS A 235 -5.75 -18.86 -1.74
CA LYS A 235 -6.84 -18.92 -0.75
C LYS A 235 -7.07 -17.58 -0.06
N ARG A 236 -6.00 -16.88 0.35
CA ARG A 236 -6.11 -15.60 1.07
C ARG A 236 -6.50 -14.45 0.17
N VAL A 237 -5.96 -14.40 -1.04
CA VAL A 237 -6.39 -13.43 -2.07
C VAL A 237 -7.88 -13.58 -2.37
N LEU A 238 -8.36 -14.80 -2.61
CA LEU A 238 -9.77 -15.04 -2.90
C LEU A 238 -10.67 -14.69 -1.71
N GLN A 239 -10.27 -15.03 -0.48
CA GLN A 239 -10.98 -14.62 0.73
C GLN A 239 -11.08 -13.09 0.81
N MET A 240 -9.98 -12.39 0.53
CA MET A 240 -9.92 -10.93 0.55
C MET A 240 -10.85 -10.32 -0.50
N PHE A 241 -10.81 -10.80 -1.75
CA PHE A 241 -11.68 -10.28 -2.80
C PHE A 241 -13.16 -10.53 -2.50
N HIS A 242 -13.52 -11.73 -2.02
CA HIS A 242 -14.89 -12.04 -1.64
C HIS A 242 -15.39 -11.10 -0.52
N PHE A 243 -14.55 -10.84 0.48
CA PHE A 243 -14.87 -9.91 1.57
C PHE A 243 -15.05 -8.47 1.07
N LEU A 244 -14.18 -8.01 0.17
CA LEU A 244 -14.19 -6.63 -0.31
C LEU A 244 -15.37 -6.38 -1.25
N PHE A 245 -15.56 -7.24 -2.24
CA PHE A 245 -16.45 -6.96 -3.35
C PHE A 245 -17.81 -7.62 -3.19
N GLU A 246 -17.94 -8.77 -2.54
CA GLU A 246 -19.20 -9.53 -2.48
C GLU A 246 -19.78 -9.71 -3.90
N ASP A 247 -20.90 -9.05 -4.19
CA ASP A 247 -21.63 -9.06 -5.46
C ASP A 247 -21.28 -7.89 -6.42
N LEU A 248 -20.34 -7.03 -6.02
CA LEU A 248 -19.97 -5.80 -6.75
C LEU A 248 -19.16 -6.02 -8.02
N VAL A 249 -18.64 -7.23 -8.21
CA VAL A 249 -17.83 -7.59 -9.38
C VAL A 249 -18.32 -8.92 -9.94
N SER A 250 -18.31 -9.02 -11.27
CA SER A 250 -18.75 -10.22 -11.98
C SER A 250 -17.76 -11.38 -11.81
N PRO A 251 -18.18 -12.63 -12.06
CA PRO A 251 -17.26 -13.77 -12.05
C PRO A 251 -16.09 -13.64 -13.04
N ALA A 252 -16.26 -12.91 -14.15
CA ALA A 252 -15.18 -12.63 -15.08
C ALA A 252 -14.16 -11.68 -14.46
N GLN A 253 -14.61 -10.56 -13.89
CA GLN A 253 -13.76 -9.62 -13.17
C GLN A 253 -13.02 -10.26 -11.99
N TYR A 254 -13.66 -11.17 -11.25
CA TYR A 254 -12.98 -11.95 -10.20
C TYR A 254 -11.79 -12.75 -10.75
N ARG A 255 -11.95 -13.40 -11.91
CA ARG A 255 -10.86 -14.14 -12.55
C ARG A 255 -9.76 -13.20 -13.01
N ASP A 256 -10.12 -12.08 -13.63
CA ASP A 256 -9.13 -11.11 -14.14
C ASP A 256 -8.29 -10.52 -13.00
N MET A 257 -8.93 -10.16 -11.87
CA MET A 257 -8.22 -9.73 -10.67
C MET A 257 -7.29 -10.82 -10.12
N TRP A 258 -7.78 -12.06 -10.01
CA TRP A 258 -7.00 -13.17 -9.48
C TRP A 258 -5.79 -13.49 -10.35
N GLU A 259 -5.95 -13.55 -11.67
CA GLU A 259 -4.84 -13.74 -12.60
C GLU A 259 -3.83 -12.58 -12.51
N ALA A 260 -4.31 -11.34 -12.41
CA ALA A 260 -3.44 -10.17 -12.33
C ALA A 260 -2.55 -10.19 -11.08
N VAL A 261 -3.03 -10.67 -9.94
CA VAL A 261 -2.27 -10.64 -8.67
C VAL A 261 -1.33 -11.83 -8.47
N LYS A 262 -1.42 -12.91 -9.27
CA LYS A 262 -0.54 -14.10 -9.13
C LYS A 262 0.94 -13.77 -9.24
N VAL A 263 1.31 -12.71 -9.95
CA VAL A 263 2.70 -12.28 -10.10
C VAL A 263 3.32 -11.78 -8.79
N GLU A 264 2.50 -11.51 -7.78
CA GLU A 264 2.92 -11.11 -6.43
C GLU A 264 3.07 -12.31 -5.49
N ASP A 265 2.78 -13.53 -5.94
CA ASP A 265 3.05 -14.75 -5.19
C ASP A 265 4.56 -15.00 -5.13
N LEU A 266 5.13 -14.89 -3.93
CA LEU A 266 6.55 -15.11 -3.65
C LEU A 266 7.03 -16.52 -4.01
N ASN A 267 6.11 -17.47 -4.21
CA ASN A 267 6.42 -18.86 -4.53
C ASN A 267 6.29 -19.18 -6.04
N ARG A 268 5.95 -18.20 -6.90
CA ARG A 268 5.81 -18.36 -8.37
C ARG A 268 6.85 -17.61 -9.18
N GLN A 269 7.96 -17.18 -8.58
CA GLN A 269 8.91 -16.24 -9.20
C GLN A 269 9.53 -16.75 -10.52
N GLU A 270 9.67 -18.07 -10.72
CA GLU A 270 10.15 -18.63 -11.99
C GLU A 270 9.15 -18.41 -13.15
N GLU A 271 7.85 -18.36 -12.86
CA GLU A 271 6.79 -18.19 -13.87
C GLU A 271 6.54 -16.72 -14.23
N SER A 272 6.80 -15.79 -13.29
CA SER A 272 6.43 -14.38 -13.46
C SER A 272 7.46 -13.54 -14.21
N GLY A 273 8.68 -14.04 -14.42
CA GLY A 273 9.77 -13.32 -15.09
C GLY A 273 10.17 -12.01 -14.42
N ASN A 274 9.68 -11.75 -13.20
CA ASN A 274 9.82 -10.47 -12.52
C ASN A 274 11.11 -10.45 -11.70
N THR A 275 12.20 -10.02 -12.32
CA THR A 275 13.54 -9.93 -11.71
C THR A 275 13.71 -8.72 -10.77
N ASN A 276 12.73 -7.81 -10.70
CA ASN A 276 12.83 -6.54 -9.95
C ASN A 276 12.55 -6.68 -8.43
N ILE A 277 12.40 -7.89 -7.89
CA ILE A 277 12.10 -8.11 -6.46
C ILE A 277 13.33 -7.85 -5.55
N THR A 278 14.52 -7.68 -6.12
CA THR A 278 15.77 -7.60 -5.33
C THR A 278 15.90 -6.36 -4.44
N GLU A 279 15.23 -5.24 -4.74
CA GLU A 279 15.46 -3.97 -4.03
C GLU A 279 14.89 -3.91 -2.60
N HIS A 280 14.00 -4.83 -2.21
CA HIS A 280 13.36 -4.83 -0.89
C HIS A 280 13.45 -6.16 -0.13
N THR A 281 14.50 -6.95 -0.40
CA THR A 281 14.79 -8.19 0.34
C THR A 281 15.84 -7.96 1.41
N ASN A 282 15.78 -8.75 2.48
CA ASN A 282 16.83 -8.77 3.50
C ASN A 282 17.78 -9.93 3.22
N ASP A 283 19.05 -9.73 3.57
CA ASP A 283 20.04 -10.81 3.57
C ASP A 283 19.63 -11.91 4.57
N ASP A 284 19.57 -13.16 4.10
CA ASP A 284 19.15 -14.32 4.89
C ASP A 284 20.07 -14.58 6.09
N GLU A 285 21.38 -14.32 5.93
CA GLU A 285 22.33 -14.46 7.03
C GLU A 285 22.03 -13.46 8.14
N CYS A 286 21.78 -12.20 7.78
CA CYS A 286 21.37 -11.15 8.71
C CYS A 286 20.10 -11.55 9.46
N MET A 287 19.06 -11.99 8.75
CA MET A 287 17.78 -12.39 9.36
C MET A 287 18.00 -13.52 10.37
N ARG A 288 18.70 -14.58 9.97
CA ARG A 288 18.97 -15.75 10.83
C ARG A 288 19.77 -15.37 12.08
N ARG A 289 20.86 -14.61 11.92
CA ARG A 289 21.72 -14.19 13.05
C ARG A 289 20.99 -13.28 14.00
N SER A 290 20.24 -12.32 13.46
CA SER A 290 19.49 -11.35 14.25
C SER A 290 18.34 -12.00 15.01
N THR A 291 17.66 -12.99 14.43
CA THR A 291 16.65 -13.78 15.15
C THR A 291 17.25 -14.53 16.34
N ALA A 292 18.43 -15.13 16.19
CA ALA A 292 19.12 -15.79 17.30
C ALA A 292 19.50 -14.80 18.41
N VAL A 293 20.04 -13.63 18.04
CA VAL A 293 20.42 -12.58 19.00
C VAL A 293 19.19 -11.99 19.69
N LEU A 294 18.11 -11.71 18.96
CA LEU A 294 16.86 -11.20 19.53
C LEU A 294 16.36 -12.11 20.66
N ARG A 295 16.38 -13.44 20.46
CA ARG A 295 15.98 -14.41 21.49
C ARG A 295 16.85 -14.35 22.75
N ALA A 296 18.12 -13.95 22.61
CA ALA A 296 19.07 -13.80 23.71
C ALA A 296 19.00 -12.44 24.41
N LEU A 297 18.18 -11.49 23.94
CA LEU A 297 17.92 -10.19 24.58
C LEU A 297 16.62 -10.29 25.40
N PRO A 298 16.67 -10.62 26.71
CA PRO A 298 15.48 -11.01 27.47
C PRO A 298 14.44 -9.91 27.60
N ASP A 299 14.85 -8.67 27.76
CA ASP A 299 14.01 -7.48 27.86
C ASP A 299 13.20 -7.24 26.58
N ILE A 300 13.85 -7.31 25.41
CA ILE A 300 13.20 -7.11 24.11
C ILE A 300 12.36 -8.33 23.75
N ASN A 301 12.91 -9.54 23.91
CA ASN A 301 12.23 -10.78 23.53
C ASN A 301 10.97 -11.04 24.35
N ALA A 302 10.97 -10.70 25.65
CA ALA A 302 9.78 -10.81 26.48
C ALA A 302 8.65 -9.94 25.91
N LYS A 303 8.94 -8.67 25.60
CA LYS A 303 7.94 -7.75 25.04
C LYS A 303 7.48 -8.16 23.63
N VAL A 304 8.38 -8.66 22.78
CA VAL A 304 8.01 -9.25 21.48
C VAL A 304 7.07 -10.45 21.68
N ARG A 305 7.34 -11.33 22.64
CA ARG A 305 6.48 -12.47 22.97
C ARG A 305 5.11 -12.05 23.50
N ASP A 306 5.03 -10.94 24.24
CA ASP A 306 3.75 -10.39 24.69
C ASP A 306 2.88 -9.96 23.51
N PHE A 307 3.47 -9.26 22.53
CA PHE A 307 2.77 -8.93 21.28
C PHE A 307 2.40 -10.19 20.48
N GLN A 308 3.32 -11.16 20.35
CA GLN A 308 3.03 -12.43 19.66
C GLN A 308 1.81 -13.14 20.28
N ARG A 309 1.73 -13.23 21.61
CA ARG A 309 0.59 -13.83 22.31
C ARG A 309 -0.71 -13.06 22.05
N SER A 310 -0.68 -11.74 22.17
CA SER A 310 -1.88 -10.90 21.99
C SER A 310 -2.43 -10.97 20.55
N LEU A 311 -1.54 -11.08 19.55
CA LEU A 311 -1.89 -11.21 18.13
C LEU A 311 -2.19 -12.67 17.69
N GLY A 312 -2.04 -13.64 18.60
CA GLY A 312 -2.32 -15.06 18.35
C GLY A 312 -1.26 -15.80 17.53
N TYR A 313 0.01 -15.43 17.67
CA TYR A 313 1.18 -16.10 17.08
C TYR A 313 1.86 -17.12 18.02
N ALA A 314 1.49 -17.13 19.31
CA ALA A 314 2.12 -17.95 20.35
C ALA A 314 1.10 -18.68 21.21
#